data_AF-A0A8S2SU32-F1
#
_entry.id   AF-A0A8S2SU32-F1
#
_cell.length_a   1.000
_cell.length_b   1.000
_cell.length_c   1.000
_cell.angle_alpha   90.00
_cell.angle_beta   90.00
_cell.angle_gamma   90.00
#
_symmetry.space_group_name_H-M   'P 1'
#
loop_
_entity.id
_entity.type
_entity.pdbx_description
1 polymer ?
#
loop_
_entity_poly.entity_id
_entity_poly.type
_entity_poly.pdbx_seq_one_letter_code
_entity_poly.pdbx_strand_id
1 'polypeptide(L)' 'MERSMIRGIDIQNIDCVILYDLPKNIRTYTHRIGRTARAGKLGRAITIVEKE' A
#
# COMPACT_ATOMS: atom_id res chain seq x y z
N MET A 1 -17.10 0.14 5.33
CA MET A 1 -16.48 1.47 5.43
C MET A 1 -14.97 1.29 5.48
N GLU A 2 -14.35 1.20 4.30
CA GLU A 2 -12.92 0.95 4.14
C GLU A 2 -12.18 2.29 4.31
N ARG A 3 -11.28 2.39 5.30
CA ARG A 3 -10.48 3.59 5.56
C ARG A 3 -9.82 4.00 4.24
N SER A 4 -10.39 5.03 3.62
CA SER A 4 -9.90 5.60 2.38
C SER A 4 -8.59 6.26 2.73
N MET A 5 -7.49 5.58 2.37
CA MET A 5 -6.21 6.23 2.13
C MET A 5 -6.52 7.53 1.39
N ILE A 6 -6.15 8.63 2.06
CA ILE A 6 -6.63 10.00 1.90
C ILE A 6 -6.99 10.29 0.43
N ARG A 7 -8.30 10.29 0.10
CA ARG A 7 -8.76 10.81 -1.18
C ARG A 7 -8.42 12.30 -1.19
N GLY A 8 -7.36 12.68 -1.89
CA GLY A 8 -6.91 14.07 -2.00
C GLY A 8 -5.41 14.30 -1.78
N ILE A 9 -4.65 13.31 -1.30
CA ILE A 9 -3.18 13.40 -1.19
C ILE A 9 -2.56 12.53 -2.29
N ASP A 10 -2.14 13.18 -3.38
CA ASP A 10 -1.34 12.55 -4.44
C ASP A 10 0.14 12.64 -4.06
N ILE A 11 0.61 11.63 -3.32
CA ILE A 11 2.05 11.48 -3.06
C ILE A 11 2.62 10.60 -4.17
N GLN A 12 3.38 11.22 -5.05
CA GLN A 12 4.11 10.54 -6.11
C GLN A 12 5.47 10.05 -5.61
N ASN A 13 6.03 9.05 -6.29
CA ASN A 13 7.36 8.50 -6.01
C ASN A 13 7.57 7.97 -4.58
N ILE A 14 6.63 7.18 -4.04
CA ILE A 14 6.84 6.53 -2.74
C ILE A 14 7.86 5.41 -2.89
N ASP A 15 8.96 5.45 -2.15
CA ASP A 15 10.00 4.39 -2.18
C ASP A 15 9.59 3.15 -1.39
N CYS A 16 8.81 3.31 -0.31
CA CYS A 16 8.34 2.22 0.53
C CYS A 16 6.91 2.41 1.05
N VAL A 17 6.11 1.35 0.98
CA VAL A 17 4.78 1.25 1.57
C VAL A 17 4.82 0.23 2.71
N ILE A 18 4.33 0.63 3.89
CA ILE A 18 4.18 -0.26 5.05
C ILE A 18 2.69 -0.42 5.35
N LEU A 19 2.18 -1.65 5.26
CA LEU A 19 0.83 -2.01 5.66
C LEU A 19 0.87 -2.55 7.08
N TYR A 20 0.35 -1.77 8.03
CA TYR A 20 0.24 -2.17 9.44
C TYR A 20 -0.80 -3.26 9.66
N ASP A 21 -1.93 -3.16 8.95
CA ASP A 21 -3.00 -4.15 9.01
C ASP A 21 -3.12 -4.89 7.68
N LEU A 22 -3.34 -6.20 7.76
CA LEU A 22 -3.58 -7.03 6.57
C LEU A 22 -4.87 -6.58 5.86
N PRO A 23 -4.81 -6.26 4.56
CA PRO A 23 -6.02 -5.95 3.79
C PRO A 23 -6.97 -7.13 3.73
N LYS A 24 -8.28 -6.84 3.80
CA LYS A 24 -9.34 -7.86 3.74
C LYS A 24 -9.43 -8.60 2.40
N ASN A 25 -8.83 -8.06 1.34
CA ASN A 25 -8.83 -8.67 0.02
C ASN A 25 -7.61 -8.24 -0.81
N ILE A 26 -7.30 -9.02 -1.83
CA ILE A 26 -6.14 -8.81 -2.71
C ILE A 26 -6.24 -7.51 -3.53
N ARG A 27 -7.44 -7.08 -3.92
CA ARG A 27 -7.63 -5.85 -4.70
C ARG A 27 -7.23 -4.62 -3.89
N THR A 28 -7.64 -4.54 -2.63
CA THR A 28 -7.24 -3.50 -1.69
C THR A 28 -5.73 -3.55 -1.44
N TYR A 29 -5.14 -4.74 -1.29
CA TYR A 29 -3.70 -4.90 -1.17
C TYR A 29 -2.97 -4.30 -2.39
N THR A 30 -3.32 -4.71 -3.60
CA THR A 30 -2.71 -4.21 -4.85
C THR A 30 -2.84 -2.70 -4.99
N HIS A 31 -4.01 -2.13 -4.68
CA HIS A 31 -4.21 -0.67 -4.71
C HIS A 31 -3.35 0.10 -3.70
N ARG A 32 -3.09 -0.48 -2.52
CA ARG A 32 -2.25 0.13 -1.48
C ARG A 32 -0.76 0.07 -1.84
N ILE A 33 -0.28 -1.09 -2.28
CA ILE A 33 1.14 -1.25 -2.67
C ILE A 33 1.47 -0.52 -3.98
N GLY A 34 0.48 -0.28 -4.86
CA GLY A 34 0.64 0.44 -6.13
C GLY A 34 1.03 1.92 -6.00
N ARG A 35 1.33 2.40 -4.79
CA ARG A 35 1.90 3.72 -4.53
C ARG A 35 3.43 3.73 -4.65
N THR A 36 4.08 2.57 -4.53
CA THR A 36 5.51 2.39 -4.82
C THR A 36 5.73 1.71 -6.18
N ALA A 37 6.99 1.54 -6.59
CA ALA A 37 7.42 0.81 -7.79
C ALA A 37 6.74 1.26 -9.10
N ARG A 38 6.52 2.56 -9.28
CA ARG A 38 5.90 3.13 -10.49
C ARG A 38 6.96 3.45 -11.55
N ALA A 39 6.54 3.42 -12.83
CA ALA A 39 7.38 3.81 -13.97
C ALA A 39 8.72 3.05 -14.06
N GLY A 40 8.70 1.75 -13.79
CA GLY A 40 9.90 0.88 -13.86
C GLY A 40 10.89 1.07 -12.71
N LYS A 41 10.61 1.96 -11.75
CA LYS A 41 11.42 2.09 -10.53
C LYS A 41 11.18 0.89 -9.60
N LEU A 42 12.21 0.53 -8.85
CA LEU A 42 12.06 -0.41 -7.74
C LEU A 42 11.30 0.25 -6.58
N GLY A 43 10.61 -0.55 -5.79
CA GLY A 43 9.85 -0.11 -4.64
C GLY A 43 9.68 -1.23 -3.64
N ARG A 44 9.45 -0.88 -2.37
CA ARG A 44 9.34 -1.86 -1.27
C ARG A 44 7.94 -1.85 -0.68
N ALA A 45 7.32 -3.01 -0.59
CA ALA A 45 6.08 -3.20 0.16
C ALA A 45 6.33 -4.14 1.33
N ILE A 46 6.06 -3.67 2.55
CA ILE A 46 6.18 -4.46 3.78
C ILE A 46 4.77 -4.58 4.36
N THR A 47 4.36 -5.80 4.70
CA THR A 47 3.08 -6.03 5.36
C THR A 47 3.36 -6.67 6.71
N ILE A 48 2.82 -6.07 7.76
CA ILE A 48 2.85 -6.62 9.11
C ILE A 48 1.69 -7.61 9.19
N VAL A 49 2.00 -8.82 9.63
CA VAL A 49 1.03 -9.89 9.86
C VAL A 49 1.14 -10.29 11.32
N GLU A 50 0.02 -10.29 12.02
CA GLU A 50 -0.05 -10.83 13.37
C GLU A 50 -0.17 -12.35 13.28
N LYS A 51 0.50 -13.06 14.19
CA LYS A 51 0.21 -14.48 14.43
C LYS A 51 -1.07 -14.54 15.26
N GLU A 52 -2.02 -15.34 14.81
CA GLU A 52 -3.09 -15.83 15.69
C GLU A 52 -2.52 -16.66 16.86
#